data_AF-A0A2A2IHP1-F1
#
_entry.id   AF-A0A2A2IHP1-F1
#
_cell.length_a   1.000
_cell.length_b   1.000
_cell.length_c   1.000
_cell.angle_alpha   90.00
_cell.angle_beta   90.00
_cell.angle_gamma   90.00
#
_symmetry.space_group_name_H-M   'P 1'
#
loop_
_entity.id
_entity.type
_entity.pdbx_description
1 polymer ?
#
loop_
_entity_poly.entity_id
_entity_poly.type
_entity_poly.pdbx_seq_one_letter_code
_entity_poly.pdbx_strand_id
1 'polypeptide(L)'
;MFKIDSFLAFLLTPTGLILAGIVIIIIIFMTIYNRFVALRNRTRQAFRSIDTYLEQRFDALTKLADAVASHNEHERSTYTELAAIRSNYKNMTDDEKVAASNEAEDLKARLNVQVENYPELKADGLYLNMMKTTTDIEEKLSASRRSYNANAYKFNTMLDSFPTNIFGKMMNFKKAEMFRATEEKREDIDLRARLRGM
;
A
#
# COMPACT_ATOMS: atom_id res chain seq x y z
N MET A 1 26.50 46.97 21.51
CA MET A 1 25.16 47.29 22.04
C MET A 1 24.29 48.01 21.00
N PHE A 2 24.73 49.13 20.41
CA PHE A 2 24.00 49.91 19.38
C PHE A 2 23.44 49.16 18.14
N LYS A 3 24.02 48.03 17.72
CA LYS A 3 23.55 47.28 16.54
C LYS A 3 22.25 46.50 16.77
N ILE A 4 21.96 46.12 18.02
CA ILE A 4 20.73 45.37 18.34
C ILE A 4 19.55 46.34 18.45
N ASP A 5 19.75 47.48 19.10
CA ASP A 5 18.70 48.49 19.28
C ASP A 5 18.26 49.11 17.94
N SER A 6 19.22 49.34 17.03
CA SER A 6 18.92 49.80 15.66
C SER A 6 18.19 48.75 14.81
N PHE A 7 18.51 47.47 15.01
CA PHE A 7 17.82 46.36 14.33
C PHE A 7 16.39 46.18 14.85
N LEU A 8 16.17 46.26 16.17
CA LEU A 8 14.84 46.21 16.77
C LEU A 8 13.98 47.40 16.33
N ALA A 9 14.55 48.61 16.27
CA ALA A 9 13.86 49.78 15.74
C ALA A 9 13.47 49.60 14.25
N PHE A 10 14.33 48.99 13.44
CA PHE A 10 14.02 48.67 12.05
C PHE A 10 12.86 47.67 11.92
N LEU A 11 12.80 46.63 12.74
CA LEU A 11 11.72 45.63 12.72
C LEU A 11 10.33 46.22 13.03
N LEU A 12 10.27 47.33 13.79
CA LEU A 12 9.03 48.04 14.12
C LEU A 12 8.55 48.98 13.00
N THR A 13 9.38 49.24 11.98
CA THR A 13 8.95 50.01 10.81
C THR A 13 7.97 49.19 9.93
N PRO A 14 7.08 49.82 9.16
CA PRO A 14 6.19 49.10 8.22
C PRO A 14 6.96 48.17 7.27
N THR A 15 8.13 48.60 6.80
CA THR A 15 9.03 47.79 5.96
C THR A 15 9.62 46.59 6.70
N GLY A 16 10.02 46.77 7.96
CA GLY A 16 10.52 45.70 8.82
C GLY A 16 9.46 44.64 9.11
N LEU A 17 8.21 45.06 9.36
CA LEU A 17 7.07 44.16 9.57
C LEU A 17 6.74 43.35 8.32
N ILE A 18 6.77 43.96 7.13
CA ILE A 18 6.56 43.25 5.85
C ILE A 18 7.65 42.19 5.65
N LEU A 19 8.93 42.56 5.83
CA LEU A 19 10.05 41.62 5.70
C LEU A 19 9.96 40.48 6.70
N ALA A 20 9.64 40.76 7.97
CA ALA A 20 9.44 39.73 8.98
C ALA A 20 8.29 38.79 8.61
N GLY A 21 7.16 39.33 8.11
CA GLY A 21 6.04 38.54 7.61
C GLY A 21 6.44 37.60 6.46
N ILE A 22 7.21 38.10 5.49
CA ILE A 22 7.72 37.28 4.37
C ILE A 22 8.61 36.14 4.88
N VAL A 23 9.52 36.43 5.80
CA VAL A 23 10.41 35.41 6.39
C VAL A 23 9.60 34.33 7.11
N ILE A 24 8.57 34.71 7.87
CA ILE A 24 7.66 33.76 8.53
C ILE A 24 6.94 32.86 7.51
N ILE A 25 6.40 33.45 6.42
CA ILE A 25 5.73 32.69 5.36
C ILE A 25 6.69 31.69 4.70
N ILE A 26 7.93 32.10 4.44
CA ILE A 26 8.96 31.21 3.85
C ILE A 26 9.28 30.05 4.80
N ILE A 27 9.43 30.30 6.10
CA ILE A 27 9.66 29.23 7.09
C ILE A 27 8.48 28.25 7.11
N ILE A 28 7.25 28.77 7.17
CA ILE A 28 6.03 27.94 7.13
C ILE A 28 6.02 27.09 5.85
N PHE A 29 6.28 27.69 4.70
CA PHE A 29 6.36 26.99 3.42
C PHE A 29 7.38 25.85 3.44
N MET A 30 8.61 26.10 3.90
CA MET A 30 9.66 25.09 4.00
C MET A 30 9.25 23.93 4.93
N THR A 31 8.62 24.23 6.06
CA THR A 31 8.18 23.18 7.00
C THR A 31 7.08 22.31 6.41
N ILE A 32 6.10 22.91 5.72
CA ILE A 32 5.01 22.19 5.05
C ILE A 32 5.56 21.34 3.91
N TYR A 33 6.47 21.88 3.10
CA TYR A 33 7.13 21.17 2.01
C TYR A 33 7.84 19.91 2.50
N ASN A 34 8.70 20.05 3.51
CA ASN A 34 9.45 18.93 4.07
C ASN A 34 8.54 17.86 4.68
N ARG A 35 7.42 18.26 5.29
CA ARG A 35 6.41 17.33 5.80
C ARG A 35 5.72 16.55 4.68
N PHE A 36 5.34 17.20 3.58
CA PHE A 36 4.77 16.51 2.41
C PHE A 36 5.76 15.53 1.81
N VAL A 37 7.01 15.95 1.61
CA VAL A 37 8.07 15.07 1.08
C VAL A 37 8.30 13.86 1.99
N ALA A 38 8.34 14.06 3.31
CA ALA A 38 8.51 12.98 4.27
C ALA A 38 7.34 11.98 4.22
N LEU A 39 6.09 12.45 4.19
CA LEU A 39 4.91 11.59 4.11
C LEU A 39 4.83 10.85 2.76
N ARG A 40 5.16 11.51 1.65
CA ARG A 40 5.26 10.88 0.33
C ARG A 40 6.29 9.76 0.33
N ASN A 41 7.47 10.02 0.88
CA ASN A 41 8.54 9.01 0.94
C ASN A 41 8.16 7.83 1.84
N ARG A 42 7.50 8.07 2.98
CA ARG A 42 6.98 7.00 3.85
C ARG A 42 5.92 6.15 3.15
N THR A 43 5.02 6.79 2.41
CA THR A 43 3.98 6.08 1.62
C THR A 43 4.63 5.21 0.55
N ARG A 44 5.60 5.76 -0.22
CA ARG A 44 6.35 5.00 -1.21
C ARG A 44 7.16 3.85 -0.59
N GLN A 45 7.77 4.08 0.57
CA GLN A 45 8.52 3.04 1.27
C GLN A 45 7.59 1.90 1.72
N ALA A 46 6.42 2.22 2.28
CA ALA A 46 5.43 1.21 2.65
C ALA A 46 4.92 0.43 1.43
N PHE A 47 4.78 1.09 0.28
CA PHE A 47 4.41 0.42 -0.97
C PHE A 47 5.47 -0.56 -1.45
N ARG A 48 6.77 -0.26 -1.29
CA ARG A 48 7.84 -1.21 -1.64
C ARG A 48 7.73 -2.54 -0.91
N SER A 49 7.31 -2.53 0.36
CA SER A 49 7.06 -3.77 1.10
C SER A 49 5.91 -4.57 0.48
N ILE A 50 4.83 -3.89 0.07
CA ILE A 50 3.72 -4.53 -0.65
C ILE A 50 4.22 -5.16 -1.94
N ASP A 51 5.01 -4.42 -2.73
CA ASP A 51 5.54 -4.89 -4.00
C ASP A 51 6.35 -6.19 -3.86
N THR A 52 7.23 -6.25 -2.86
CA THR A 52 8.00 -7.46 -2.54
C THR A 52 7.11 -8.65 -2.16
N TYR A 53 6.08 -8.43 -1.34
CA TYR A 53 5.18 -9.52 -0.94
C TYR A 53 4.27 -9.97 -2.08
N LEU A 54 3.89 -9.07 -2.98
CA LEU A 54 3.15 -9.42 -4.19
C LEU A 54 4.00 -10.28 -5.13
N GLU A 55 5.26 -9.91 -5.39
CA GLU A 55 6.18 -10.75 -6.17
C GLU A 55 6.30 -12.17 -5.57
N GLN A 56 6.54 -12.26 -4.25
CA GLN A 56 6.62 -13.54 -3.54
C GLN A 56 5.32 -14.34 -3.64
N ARG A 57 4.16 -13.66 -3.59
CA ARG A 57 2.84 -14.27 -3.70
C ARG A 57 2.64 -14.89 -5.09
N PHE A 58 2.93 -14.15 -6.16
CA PHE A 58 2.82 -14.69 -7.52
C PHE A 58 3.79 -15.86 -7.75
N ASP A 59 5.01 -15.76 -7.22
CA ASP A 59 5.99 -16.86 -7.26
C ASP A 59 5.47 -18.12 -6.54
N ALA A 60 4.88 -17.97 -5.35
CA ALA A 60 4.34 -19.09 -4.56
C ALA A 60 3.11 -19.71 -5.24
N LEU A 61 2.16 -18.89 -5.69
CA LEU A 61 0.94 -19.35 -6.37
C LEU A 61 1.26 -20.02 -7.71
N THR A 62 2.22 -19.50 -8.48
CA THR A 62 2.63 -20.14 -9.75
C THR A 62 3.19 -21.53 -9.51
N LYS A 63 4.03 -21.71 -8.48
CA LYS A 63 4.59 -23.03 -8.11
C LYS A 63 3.50 -23.98 -7.60
N LEU A 64 2.54 -23.47 -6.84
CA LEU A 64 1.39 -24.26 -6.37
C LEU A 64 0.52 -24.71 -7.54
N ALA A 65 0.25 -23.82 -8.50
CA ALA A 65 -0.50 -24.15 -9.71
C ALA A 65 0.24 -25.16 -10.61
N ASP A 66 1.57 -25.09 -10.69
CA ASP A 66 2.39 -26.07 -11.41
C ASP A 66 2.30 -27.46 -10.77
N ALA A 67 2.35 -27.52 -9.43
CA ALA A 67 2.15 -28.76 -8.69
C ALA A 67 0.75 -29.35 -8.99
N VAL A 68 -0.32 -28.56 -8.91
CA VAL A 68 -1.68 -29.01 -9.28
C VAL A 68 -1.75 -29.47 -10.74
N ALA A 69 -1.17 -28.71 -11.68
CA ALA A 69 -1.20 -29.02 -13.10
C ALA A 69 -0.42 -30.30 -13.46
N SER A 70 0.63 -30.63 -12.70
CA SER A 70 1.35 -31.91 -12.89
C SER A 70 0.51 -33.13 -12.51
N HIS A 71 -0.51 -32.95 -11.66
CA HIS A 71 -1.48 -33.97 -11.28
C HIS A 71 -2.75 -33.97 -12.15
N ASN A 72 -3.03 -32.89 -12.90
CA ASN A 72 -4.13 -32.85 -13.87
C ASN A 72 -3.91 -31.82 -15.00
N GLU A 73 -3.88 -32.31 -16.26
CA GLU A 73 -3.77 -31.47 -17.45
C GLU A 73 -4.94 -30.49 -17.65
N HIS A 74 -6.13 -30.77 -17.11
CA HIS A 74 -7.30 -29.87 -17.22
C HIS A 74 -7.17 -28.58 -16.42
N GLU A 75 -6.26 -28.50 -15.43
CA GLU A 75 -6.10 -27.32 -14.56
C GLU A 75 -4.97 -26.38 -15.01
N ARG A 76 -4.43 -26.60 -16.20
CA ARG A 76 -3.31 -25.84 -16.77
C ARG A 76 -3.65 -24.37 -17.08
N SER A 77 -4.94 -24.03 -17.20
CA SER A 77 -5.41 -22.65 -17.38
C SER A 77 -5.01 -21.76 -16.21
N THR A 78 -5.22 -22.24 -14.98
CA THR A 78 -4.91 -21.53 -13.73
C THR A 78 -3.41 -21.23 -13.61
N TYR A 79 -2.56 -22.20 -13.97
CA TYR A 79 -1.11 -22.00 -14.06
C TYR A 79 -0.76 -20.93 -15.11
N THR A 80 -1.38 -21.00 -16.29
CA THR A 80 -1.10 -20.09 -17.40
C THR A 80 -1.48 -18.64 -17.05
N GLU A 81 -2.63 -18.44 -16.40
CA GLU A 81 -3.09 -17.13 -15.92
C GLU A 81 -2.10 -16.55 -14.87
N LEU A 82 -1.71 -17.33 -13.87
CA LEU A 82 -0.73 -16.88 -12.86
C LEU A 82 0.65 -16.60 -13.45
N ALA A 83 1.12 -17.44 -14.37
CA ALA A 83 2.39 -17.25 -15.06
C ALA A 83 2.37 -15.98 -15.92
N ALA A 84 1.25 -15.69 -16.59
CA ALA A 84 1.07 -14.46 -17.37
C ALA A 84 1.13 -13.22 -16.48
N ILE A 85 0.38 -13.20 -15.38
CA ILE A 85 0.40 -12.10 -14.41
C ILE A 85 1.83 -11.89 -13.88
N ARG A 86 2.49 -12.97 -13.45
CA ARG A 86 3.87 -12.93 -12.93
C ARG A 86 4.85 -12.37 -13.96
N SER A 87 4.75 -12.78 -15.22
CA SER A 87 5.65 -12.33 -16.28
C SER A 87 5.51 -10.83 -16.56
N ASN A 88 4.29 -10.30 -16.45
CA ASN A 88 4.00 -8.90 -16.73
C ASN A 88 4.07 -8.00 -15.49
N TYR A 89 4.12 -8.57 -14.28
CA TYR A 89 4.03 -7.84 -13.01
C TYR A 89 5.02 -6.69 -12.88
N LYS A 90 6.26 -6.86 -13.38
CA LYS A 90 7.30 -5.82 -13.32
C LYS A 90 7.03 -4.61 -14.21
N ASN A 91 6.21 -4.78 -15.24
CA ASN A 91 5.85 -3.73 -16.18
C ASN A 91 4.56 -3.00 -15.78
N MET A 92 3.86 -3.50 -14.76
CA MET A 92 2.61 -2.92 -14.26
C MET A 92 2.88 -1.65 -13.42
N THR A 93 2.00 -0.67 -13.58
CA THR A 93 1.84 0.49 -12.70
C THR A 93 1.36 0.06 -11.30
N ASP A 94 1.50 0.93 -10.31
CA ASP A 94 1.08 0.65 -8.94
C ASP A 94 -0.42 0.25 -8.86
N ASP A 95 -1.28 0.90 -9.66
CA ASP A 95 -2.71 0.63 -9.72
C ASP A 95 -3.01 -0.73 -10.40
N GLU A 96 -2.29 -1.05 -11.48
CA GLU A 96 -2.38 -2.35 -12.15
C GLU A 96 -1.92 -3.49 -11.23
N LYS A 97 -0.88 -3.26 -10.40
CA LYS A 97 -0.43 -4.22 -9.40
C LYS A 97 -1.49 -4.50 -8.34
N VAL A 98 -2.28 -3.48 -7.97
CA VAL A 98 -3.45 -3.67 -7.08
C VAL A 98 -4.48 -4.57 -7.75
N ALA A 99 -4.82 -4.31 -9.02
CA ALA A 99 -5.79 -5.12 -9.76
C ALA A 99 -5.32 -6.58 -9.92
N ALA A 100 -4.07 -6.79 -10.36
CA ALA A 100 -3.45 -8.11 -10.49
C ALA A 100 -3.42 -8.88 -9.17
N SER A 101 -3.24 -8.17 -8.05
CA SER A 101 -3.30 -8.80 -6.73
C SER A 101 -4.68 -9.36 -6.42
N ASN A 102 -5.76 -8.67 -6.76
CA ASN A 102 -7.12 -9.14 -6.52
C ASN A 102 -7.42 -10.35 -7.41
N GLU A 103 -7.03 -10.31 -8.69
CA GLU A 103 -7.18 -11.43 -9.62
C GLU A 103 -6.48 -12.69 -9.12
N ALA A 104 -5.27 -12.57 -8.56
CA ALA A 104 -4.59 -13.72 -7.97
C ALA A 104 -5.24 -14.25 -6.68
N GLU A 105 -6.08 -13.46 -6.01
CA GLU A 105 -6.91 -13.95 -4.88
C GLU A 105 -8.01 -14.88 -5.39
N ASP A 106 -8.68 -14.51 -6.49
CA ASP A 106 -9.68 -15.35 -7.14
C ASP A 106 -9.08 -16.65 -7.70
N LEU A 107 -7.89 -16.55 -8.32
CA LEU A 107 -7.14 -17.72 -8.82
C LEU A 107 -6.76 -18.69 -7.70
N LYS A 108 -6.30 -18.17 -6.55
CA LYS A 108 -6.00 -18.99 -5.37
C LYS A 108 -7.25 -19.71 -4.86
N ALA A 109 -8.40 -19.03 -4.83
CA ALA A 109 -9.66 -19.66 -4.43
C ALA A 109 -10.02 -20.83 -5.37
N ARG A 110 -9.83 -20.67 -6.69
CA ARG A 110 -10.00 -21.76 -7.67
C ARG A 110 -9.06 -22.94 -7.40
N LEU A 111 -7.77 -22.68 -7.15
CA LEU A 111 -6.78 -23.72 -6.82
C LEU A 111 -7.20 -24.53 -5.59
N ASN A 112 -7.67 -23.86 -4.54
CA ASN A 112 -8.14 -24.53 -3.32
C ASN A 112 -9.31 -25.49 -3.60
N VAL A 113 -10.27 -25.08 -4.44
CA VAL A 113 -11.40 -25.93 -4.84
C VAL A 113 -10.93 -27.11 -5.69
N GLN A 114 -10.00 -26.90 -6.62
CA GLN A 114 -9.47 -27.98 -7.46
C GLN A 114 -8.79 -29.05 -6.61
N VAL A 115 -8.00 -28.64 -5.61
CA VAL A 115 -7.28 -29.53 -4.70
C VAL A 115 -8.22 -30.39 -3.84
N GLU A 116 -9.47 -29.99 -3.62
CA GLU A 116 -10.47 -30.84 -2.94
C GLU A 116 -10.68 -32.19 -3.63
N ASN A 117 -10.48 -32.24 -4.94
CA ASN A 117 -10.64 -33.45 -5.75
C ASN A 117 -9.39 -34.36 -5.74
N TYR A 118 -8.27 -33.94 -5.13
CA TYR A 118 -6.98 -34.64 -5.15
C TYR A 118 -6.42 -34.85 -3.72
N PRO A 119 -6.93 -35.84 -2.97
CA PRO A 119 -6.48 -36.13 -1.60
C PRO A 119 -4.98 -36.39 -1.46
N GLU A 120 -4.37 -37.00 -2.48
CA GLU A 120 -2.93 -37.27 -2.57
C GLU A 120 -2.11 -35.98 -2.62
N LEU A 121 -2.58 -34.96 -3.34
CA LEU A 121 -1.93 -33.65 -3.41
C LEU A 121 -2.09 -32.88 -2.10
N LYS A 122 -3.23 -33.02 -1.42
CA LYS A 122 -3.41 -32.44 -0.07
C LYS A 122 -2.45 -33.01 0.96
N ALA A 123 -2.10 -34.29 0.83
CA ALA A 123 -1.15 -34.96 1.70
C ALA A 123 0.31 -34.73 1.28
N ASP A 124 0.54 -34.18 0.08
CA ASP A 124 1.87 -33.91 -0.42
C ASP A 124 2.58 -32.84 0.42
N GLY A 125 3.79 -33.17 0.88
CA GLY A 125 4.56 -32.32 1.77
C GLY A 125 5.01 -31.02 1.11
N LEU A 126 5.25 -31.01 -0.20
CA LEU A 126 5.60 -29.81 -0.96
C LEU A 126 4.37 -28.89 -1.06
N TYR A 127 3.20 -29.44 -1.38
CA TYR A 127 1.94 -28.68 -1.40
C TYR A 127 1.62 -28.03 -0.06
N LEU A 128 1.68 -28.79 1.04
CA LEU A 128 1.43 -28.26 2.39
C LEU A 128 2.40 -27.14 2.78
N ASN A 129 3.67 -27.27 2.40
CA ASN A 129 4.68 -26.24 2.63
C ASN A 129 4.39 -24.97 1.79
N MET A 130 4.00 -25.12 0.53
CA MET A 130 3.62 -24.01 -0.34
C MET A 130 2.37 -23.28 0.19
N MET A 131 1.37 -24.02 0.68
CA MET A 131 0.19 -23.44 1.32
C MET A 131 0.55 -22.63 2.56
N LYS A 132 1.39 -23.19 3.44
CA LYS A 132 1.89 -22.47 4.62
C LYS A 132 2.63 -21.19 4.23
N THR A 133 3.54 -21.29 3.26
CA THR A 133 4.29 -20.14 2.75
C THR A 133 3.36 -19.07 2.17
N THR A 134 2.34 -19.49 1.42
CA THR A 134 1.33 -18.57 0.87
C THR A 134 0.58 -17.86 1.98
N THR A 135 0.12 -18.57 3.02
CA THR A 135 -0.53 -17.98 4.19
C THR A 135 0.36 -16.96 4.90
N ASP A 136 1.64 -17.29 5.12
CA ASP A 136 2.61 -16.38 5.74
C ASP A 136 2.83 -15.10 4.89
N ILE A 137 2.82 -15.23 3.56
CA ILE A 137 2.91 -14.10 2.63
C ILE A 137 1.65 -13.24 2.73
N GLU A 138 0.45 -13.84 2.75
CA GLU A 138 -0.81 -13.10 2.86
C GLU A 138 -0.92 -12.29 4.15
N GLU A 139 -0.45 -12.86 5.27
CA GLU A 139 -0.43 -12.15 6.55
C GLU A 139 0.49 -10.90 6.47
N LYS A 140 1.70 -11.06 5.93
CA LYS A 140 2.66 -9.98 5.72
C LYS A 140 2.17 -8.93 4.72
N LEU A 141 1.54 -9.36 3.64
CA LEU A 141 0.91 -8.49 2.64
C LEU A 141 -0.22 -7.67 3.28
N SER A 142 -1.09 -8.31 4.06
CA SER A 142 -2.17 -7.66 4.80
C SER A 142 -1.63 -6.63 5.81
N ALA A 143 -0.56 -6.95 6.54
CA ALA A 143 0.11 -6.01 7.44
C ALA A 143 0.70 -4.81 6.68
N SER A 144 1.32 -5.05 5.53
CA SER A 144 1.92 -4.03 4.69
C SER A 144 0.87 -3.09 4.09
N ARG A 145 -0.26 -3.63 3.60
CA ARG A 145 -1.42 -2.86 3.13
C ARG A 145 -1.96 -1.93 4.21
N ARG A 146 -2.08 -2.41 5.47
CA ARG A 146 -2.49 -1.55 6.61
C ARG A 146 -1.50 -0.41 6.84
N SER A 147 -0.20 -0.71 6.84
CA SER A 147 0.85 0.29 7.03
C SER A 147 0.85 1.34 5.92
N TYR A 148 0.73 0.91 4.66
CA TYR A 148 0.61 1.81 3.51
C TYR A 148 -0.64 2.69 3.62
N ASN A 149 -1.82 2.09 3.87
CA ASN A 149 -3.08 2.82 4.01
C ASN A 149 -3.00 3.86 5.13
N ALA A 150 -2.36 3.55 6.26
CA ALA A 150 -2.17 4.51 7.34
C ALA A 150 -1.30 5.71 6.93
N ASN A 151 -0.27 5.48 6.10
CA ASN A 151 0.58 6.56 5.57
C ASN A 151 -0.13 7.37 4.47
N ALA A 152 -0.80 6.69 3.53
CA ALA A 152 -1.60 7.29 2.49
C ALA A 152 -2.72 8.16 3.08
N TYR A 153 -3.40 7.68 4.12
CA TYR A 153 -4.41 8.45 4.86
C TYR A 153 -3.83 9.74 5.45
N LYS A 154 -2.68 9.67 6.14
CA LYS A 154 -2.02 10.86 6.71
C LYS A 154 -1.61 11.86 5.63
N PHE A 155 -1.08 11.36 4.52
CA PHE A 155 -0.68 12.18 3.37
C PHE A 155 -1.89 12.87 2.72
N ASN A 156 -2.96 12.13 2.44
CA ASN A 156 -4.20 12.65 1.86
C ASN A 156 -4.88 13.64 2.80
N THR A 157 -4.93 13.35 4.10
CA THR A 157 -5.49 14.28 5.11
C THR A 157 -4.71 15.58 5.12
N MET A 158 -3.38 15.54 5.07
CA MET A 158 -2.56 16.75 4.98
C MET A 158 -2.82 17.52 3.68
N LEU A 159 -3.07 16.82 2.57
CA LEU A 159 -3.40 17.43 1.29
C LEU A 159 -4.79 18.11 1.30
N ASP A 160 -5.72 17.62 2.10
CA ASP A 160 -7.09 18.17 2.23
C ASP A 160 -7.22 19.27 3.30
N SER A 161 -6.34 19.25 4.31
CA SER A 161 -6.42 20.15 5.47
C SER A 161 -5.99 21.59 5.16
N PHE A 162 -6.64 22.58 5.77
CA PHE A 162 -6.16 23.96 5.77
C PHE A 162 -5.05 24.16 6.82
N PRO A 163 -3.97 24.94 6.55
CA PRO A 163 -3.68 25.66 5.30
C PRO A 163 -2.91 24.84 4.26
N THR A 164 -2.57 23.58 4.56
CA THR A 164 -1.68 22.74 3.73
C THR A 164 -2.25 22.40 2.35
N ASN A 165 -3.57 22.44 2.16
CA ASN A 165 -4.26 22.19 0.89
C ASN A 165 -3.93 23.24 -0.20
N ILE A 166 -3.73 24.50 0.17
CA ILE A 166 -3.34 25.58 -0.76
C ILE A 166 -1.94 25.28 -1.30
N PHE A 167 -1.01 24.97 -0.39
CA PHE A 167 0.35 24.60 -0.75
C PHE A 167 0.39 23.30 -1.54
N GLY A 168 -0.41 22.30 -1.15
CA GLY A 168 -0.53 21.02 -1.85
C GLY A 168 -0.95 21.18 -3.31
N LYS A 169 -1.95 22.04 -3.58
CA LYS A 169 -2.39 22.38 -4.95
C LYS A 169 -1.31 23.12 -5.73
N MET A 170 -0.65 24.12 -5.13
CA MET A 170 0.43 24.88 -5.78
C MET A 170 1.61 24.00 -6.20
N MET A 171 1.89 22.93 -5.43
CA MET A 171 2.97 21.98 -5.69
C MET A 171 2.55 20.76 -6.52
N ASN A 172 1.29 20.72 -6.96
CA ASN A 172 0.72 19.63 -7.76
C ASN A 172 0.84 18.24 -7.11
N PHE A 173 0.76 18.16 -5.78
CA PHE A 173 0.68 16.86 -5.10
C PHE A 173 -0.66 16.20 -5.42
N LYS A 174 -0.63 14.90 -5.72
CA LYS A 174 -1.82 14.07 -5.96
C LYS A 174 -2.08 13.19 -4.76
N LYS A 175 -3.34 12.87 -4.49
CA LYS A 175 -3.70 11.89 -3.45
C LYS A 175 -3.11 10.52 -3.78
N ALA A 176 -2.70 9.80 -2.74
CA ALA A 176 -2.35 8.40 -2.86
C ALA A 176 -3.64 7.55 -2.85
N GLU A 177 -3.73 6.57 -3.74
CA GLU A 177 -4.79 5.56 -3.67
C GLU A 177 -4.61 4.68 -2.43
N MET A 178 -5.68 4.02 -1.98
CA MET A 178 -5.66 3.16 -0.79
C MET A 178 -6.15 1.76 -1.16
N PHE A 179 -5.48 0.74 -0.61
CA PHE A 179 -5.93 -0.64 -0.77
C PHE A 179 -7.26 -0.85 -0.04
N ARG A 180 -8.17 -1.63 -0.62
CA ARG A 180 -9.40 -2.06 0.06
C ARG A 180 -9.06 -2.98 1.24
N ALA A 181 -9.92 -3.00 2.25
CA ALA A 181 -9.87 -4.05 3.26
C ALA A 181 -10.21 -5.39 2.60
N THR A 182 -9.44 -6.45 2.87
CA THR A 182 -9.70 -7.81 2.37
C THR A 182 -11.06 -8.31 2.87
N GLU A 183 -11.80 -9.03 2.01
CA GLU A 183 -13.15 -9.55 2.29
C GLU A 183 -13.20 -10.40 3.58
N GLU A 184 -12.18 -11.24 3.81
CA GLU A 184 -12.04 -12.10 4.99
C GLU A 184 -12.04 -11.31 6.31
N LYS A 185 -11.51 -10.08 6.29
CA LYS A 185 -11.55 -9.17 7.45
C LYS A 185 -12.84 -8.37 7.54
N ARG A 186 -13.56 -8.17 6.43
CA ARG A 186 -14.90 -7.56 6.47
C ARG A 186 -15.89 -8.49 7.14
N GLU A 187 -15.83 -9.79 6.84
CA GLU A 187 -16.65 -10.81 7.51
C GLU A 187 -16.36 -10.91 9.02
N ASP A 188 -15.10 -10.97 9.45
CA ASP A 188 -14.76 -11.00 10.90
C ASP A 188 -15.24 -9.73 11.64
N ILE A 189 -15.12 -8.55 11.01
CA ILE A 189 -15.63 -7.29 11.59
C ILE A 189 -17.16 -7.30 11.69
N ASP A 190 -17.86 -7.78 10.65
CA ASP A 190 -19.33 -7.86 10.64
C ASP A 190 -19.85 -8.87 11.66
N LEU A 191 -19.20 -10.04 11.78
CA LEU A 191 -19.48 -11.03 12.83
C LEU A 191 -19.32 -10.43 14.23
N ARG A 192 -18.22 -9.74 14.50
CA ARG A 192 -17.99 -9.06 15.79
C ARG A 192 -18.94 -7.88 16.04
N ALA A 193 -19.46 -7.24 15.00
CA ALA A 193 -20.46 -6.19 15.14
C ALA A 193 -21.83 -6.80 15.50
N ARG A 194 -22.21 -7.89 14.85
CA ARG A 194 -23.43 -8.65 15.11
C ARG A 194 -23.45 -9.28 16.52
N LEU A 195 -22.31 -9.81 16.97
CA LEU A 195 -22.15 -10.39 18.31
C LEU A 195 -22.13 -9.34 19.45
N ARG A 196 -21.81 -8.07 19.16
CA ARG A 196 -21.89 -6.97 20.15
C ARG A 196 -23.26 -6.29 20.21
N GLY A 197 -24.16 -6.66 19.29
CA GLY A 197 -25.55 -6.18 19.24
C GLY A 197 -26.58 -7.20 19.76
N MET A 198 -26.13 -8.33 20.29
CA MET A 198 -26.92 -9.34 21.05
C MET A 198 -26.57 -9.25 22.53
#